data_AF-A0A6N4W641-F1
#
_entry.id   AF-A0A6N4W641-F1
#
_cell.length_a   1.000
_cell.length_b   1.000
_cell.length_c   1.000
_cell.angle_alpha   90.00
_cell.angle_beta   90.00
_cell.angle_gamma   90.00
#
_symmetry.space_group_name_H-M   'P 1'
#
loop_
_entity.id
_entity.type
_entity.pdbx_description
1 polymer ?
#
loop_
_entity_poly.entity_id
_entity_poly.type
_entity_poly.pdbx_seq_one_letter_code
_entity_poly.pdbx_strand_id
1 'polypeptide(L)'
;MDTDKPQIAYPSPGSRPRRREQEPLAPHVIVLFGATGDLAKRKLLPGMAYLVKSALAPAIQVVGTSLEDLTVEEFRAIAREAIDDFGSHKLSDAEWAEFASRVTYVPQSAGPQALAAAVATAEEALGAGVRRLHYLSVPPKAAQAVITMLKEADLVARSRVVMEKPFGTDLASAIQLNDFVHKTFRESQIFRIDHFLGKEAAQNILAFRFANGLFEPIWNRNFIDHIQIDIPEKLGLDNRANFYESTGAYKDMVVTHLFQVMAFVVMEPPTALEPRAISEEKNKVFRSMLPIDTANVVRGQYTGYRDEEGVARDSDTETFIALKVGIDNWRWAGVPIYLRTGKRMAEGQRIISIAFKEAPRTMFPPGSGVGSQGPDHLTFDLADASKVSLSFYGKRPGPGMKLEKLSMQFSTQETDYSDDVLEAYERLILDAMRGDHTLFTTAEGIESLWERSADLLEDPPAVKMYAQDTWGPNAIHQLIAPNSWRLPFERVWREKK
;
A
#
# COMPACT_ATOMS: atom_id res chain seq x y z
N MET A 1 43.13 -27.50 6.79
CA MET A 1 42.94 -26.62 5.61
C MET A 1 41.56 -26.03 5.76
N ASP A 2 41.49 -24.88 6.42
CA ASP A 2 40.24 -24.19 6.73
C ASP A 2 39.86 -23.35 5.51
N THR A 3 38.76 -23.71 4.85
CA THR A 3 38.24 -22.98 3.70
C THR A 3 37.30 -21.89 4.18
N ASP A 4 37.87 -20.86 4.80
CA ASP A 4 37.14 -19.64 5.12
C ASP A 4 37.04 -18.77 3.86
N LYS A 5 36.22 -19.23 2.90
CA LYS A 5 35.76 -18.36 1.81
C LYS A 5 34.79 -17.38 2.45
N PRO A 6 35.01 -16.06 2.40
CA PRO A 6 34.03 -15.10 2.89
C PRO A 6 32.73 -15.28 2.09
N GLN A 7 31.75 -15.95 2.71
CA GLN A 7 30.38 -15.96 2.25
C GLN A 7 29.80 -14.59 2.56
N ILE A 8 29.44 -13.85 1.51
CA ILE A 8 28.79 -12.53 1.51
C ILE A 8 29.77 -11.35 1.52
N ALA A 9 29.71 -10.56 0.44
CA ALA A 9 30.27 -9.22 0.40
C ALA A 9 29.51 -8.35 1.41
N TYR A 10 30.20 -7.94 2.48
CA TYR A 10 29.88 -6.91 3.48
C TYR A 10 28.45 -6.34 3.51
N PRO A 11 27.83 -6.30 4.70
CA PRO A 11 28.48 -5.70 5.86
C PRO A 11 29.00 -6.76 6.84
N SER A 12 30.26 -6.64 7.26
CA SER A 12 30.82 -7.46 8.33
C SER A 12 29.98 -7.33 9.61
N PRO A 13 29.95 -8.36 10.48
CA PRO A 13 29.33 -8.23 11.79
C PRO A 13 29.85 -6.95 12.50
N GLY A 14 28.93 -6.02 12.82
CA GLY A 14 29.25 -4.74 13.49
C GLY A 14 29.52 -3.53 12.59
N SER A 15 29.53 -3.67 11.25
CA SER A 15 29.77 -2.53 10.33
C SER A 15 28.57 -1.61 10.12
N ARG A 16 27.37 -2.01 10.56
CA ARG A 16 26.20 -1.12 10.64
C ARG A 16 25.92 -0.78 12.11
N PRO A 17 25.63 0.49 12.45
CA PRO A 17 25.14 0.83 13.78
C PRO A 17 23.90 -0.01 14.10
N ARG A 18 23.76 -0.44 15.37
CA ARG A 18 22.75 -1.41 15.83
C ARG A 18 21.38 -1.22 15.16
N ARG A 19 20.84 -2.31 14.59
CA ARG A 19 19.47 -2.38 14.07
C ARG A 19 18.51 -2.10 15.23
N ARG A 20 17.68 -1.05 15.12
CA ARG A 20 16.68 -0.66 16.14
C ARG A 20 15.61 -1.73 16.42
N GLU A 21 15.52 -2.76 15.58
CA GLU A 21 14.51 -3.83 15.68
C GLU A 21 14.55 -4.63 16.99
N GLN A 22 15.63 -4.54 17.78
CA GLN A 22 15.77 -5.28 19.05
C GLN A 22 15.55 -4.42 20.31
N GLU A 23 15.27 -3.11 20.20
CA GLU A 23 14.94 -2.32 21.40
C GLU A 23 13.47 -2.54 21.79
N PRO A 24 13.19 -2.86 23.07
CA PRO A 24 11.82 -2.94 23.57
C PRO A 24 11.08 -1.64 23.28
N LEU A 25 9.91 -1.75 22.67
CA LEU A 25 9.02 -0.61 22.45
C LEU A 25 8.64 0.01 23.80
N ALA A 26 8.74 1.34 23.90
CA ALA A 26 8.21 2.05 25.05
C ALA A 26 6.68 1.87 25.16
N PRO A 27 6.07 1.93 26.35
CA PRO A 27 4.62 1.98 26.49
C PRO A 27 3.99 3.13 25.70
N HIS A 28 2.77 2.96 25.21
CA HIS A 28 2.10 3.96 24.38
C HIS A 28 0.67 4.28 24.86
N VAL A 29 0.32 5.57 24.84
CA VAL A 29 -1.09 5.99 24.80
C VAL A 29 -1.48 6.22 23.35
N ILE A 30 -2.51 5.53 22.89
CA ILE A 30 -3.10 5.73 21.57
C ILE A 30 -4.33 6.62 21.73
N VAL A 31 -4.32 7.79 21.08
CA VAL A 31 -5.49 8.68 21.02
C VAL A 31 -6.17 8.46 19.69
N LEU A 32 -7.39 7.91 19.71
CA LEU A 32 -8.16 7.59 18.51
C LEU A 32 -9.22 8.66 18.27
N PHE A 33 -9.00 9.52 17.27
CA PHE A 33 -10.00 10.48 16.81
C PHE A 33 -10.96 9.84 15.82
N GLY A 34 -12.25 10.11 15.95
CA GLY A 34 -13.29 9.45 15.18
C GLY A 34 -13.52 8.00 15.63
N ALA A 35 -13.35 7.76 16.93
CA ALA A 35 -13.43 6.44 17.57
C ALA A 35 -14.75 5.69 17.38
N THR A 36 -15.81 6.39 16.99
CA THR A 36 -17.18 5.89 16.74
C THR A 36 -17.46 5.65 15.25
N GLY A 37 -16.52 6.05 14.37
CA GLY A 37 -16.65 5.95 12.92
C GLY A 37 -16.52 4.51 12.38
N ASP A 38 -16.89 4.33 11.10
CA ASP A 38 -16.89 3.02 10.45
C ASP A 38 -15.52 2.34 10.45
N LEU A 39 -14.46 3.06 10.06
CA LEU A 39 -13.10 2.53 10.05
C LEU A 39 -12.63 2.14 11.46
N ALA A 40 -12.95 2.96 12.46
CA ALA A 40 -12.61 2.68 13.85
C ALA A 40 -13.26 1.37 14.32
N LYS A 41 -14.56 1.19 14.09
CA LYS A 41 -15.30 -0.02 14.47
C LYS A 41 -14.81 -1.26 13.71
N ARG A 42 -14.65 -1.15 12.39
CA ARG A 42 -14.40 -2.32 11.54
C ARG A 42 -12.94 -2.79 11.56
N LYS A 43 -11.99 -1.92 11.90
CA LYS A 43 -10.55 -2.23 11.78
C LYS A 43 -9.71 -1.79 12.98
N LEU A 44 -9.89 -0.57 13.48
CA LEU A 44 -8.95 -0.03 14.47
C LEU A 44 -9.20 -0.54 15.89
N LEU A 45 -10.46 -0.59 16.34
CA LEU A 45 -10.81 -1.11 17.67
C LEU A 45 -10.51 -2.61 17.80
N PRO A 46 -10.90 -3.48 16.83
CA PRO A 46 -10.42 -4.87 16.80
C PRO A 46 -8.90 -4.97 16.83
N GLY A 47 -8.22 -4.22 15.96
CA GLY A 47 -6.76 -4.27 15.87
C GLY A 47 -6.05 -3.82 17.15
N MET A 48 -6.51 -2.76 17.81
CA MET A 48 -5.96 -2.33 19.10
C MET A 48 -6.19 -3.37 20.20
N ALA A 49 -7.34 -4.03 20.22
CA ALA A 49 -7.62 -5.09 21.18
C ALA A 49 -6.68 -6.29 21.00
N TYR A 50 -6.38 -6.64 19.75
CA TYR A 50 -5.45 -7.73 19.44
C TYR A 50 -4.00 -7.35 19.73
N LEU A 51 -3.61 -6.10 19.44
CA LEU A 51 -2.29 -5.59 19.82
C LEU A 51 -2.08 -5.60 21.34
N VAL A 52 -3.09 -5.22 22.14
CA VAL A 52 -3.00 -5.28 23.61
C VAL A 52 -2.70 -6.69 24.13
N LYS A 53 -3.21 -7.72 23.45
CA LYS A 53 -2.96 -9.13 23.78
C LYS A 53 -1.64 -9.67 23.23
N SER A 54 -1.12 -9.03 22.20
CA SER A 54 0.06 -9.50 21.48
C SER A 54 1.35 -9.24 22.27
N ALA A 55 2.25 -10.21 22.31
CA ALA A 55 3.61 -10.01 22.82
C ALA A 55 4.46 -9.07 21.94
N LEU A 56 3.98 -8.73 20.74
CA LEU A 56 4.67 -7.85 19.79
C LEU A 56 4.54 -6.36 20.14
N ALA A 57 3.51 -6.00 20.90
CA ALA A 57 3.20 -4.63 21.28
C ALA A 57 3.64 -4.34 22.73
N PRO A 58 3.99 -3.08 23.04
CA PRO A 58 4.24 -2.67 24.42
C PRO A 58 2.89 -2.55 25.18
N ALA A 59 2.95 -2.20 26.46
CA ALA A 59 1.76 -1.82 27.19
C ALA A 59 1.06 -0.61 26.53
N ILE A 60 -0.23 -0.75 26.26
CA ILE A 60 -1.05 0.25 25.57
C ILE A 60 -2.20 0.71 26.47
N GLN A 61 -2.52 2.01 26.39
CA GLN A 61 -3.77 2.60 26.83
C GLN A 61 -4.43 3.30 25.63
N VAL A 62 -5.76 3.25 25.54
CA VAL A 62 -6.53 3.83 24.43
C VAL A 62 -7.45 4.93 24.96
N VAL A 63 -7.32 6.13 24.39
CA VAL A 63 -8.22 7.26 24.63
C VAL A 63 -9.01 7.51 23.35
N GLY A 64 -10.27 7.07 23.34
CA GLY A 64 -11.19 7.36 22.24
C GLY A 64 -11.75 8.77 22.32
N THR A 65 -11.92 9.44 21.18
CA THR A 65 -12.60 10.73 21.12
C THR A 65 -13.36 10.91 19.80
N SER A 66 -14.60 11.36 19.90
CA SER A 66 -15.48 11.64 18.77
C SER A 66 -16.42 12.81 19.09
N LEU A 67 -17.25 13.17 18.10
CA LEU A 67 -18.27 14.22 18.24
C LEU A 67 -19.42 13.81 19.16
N GLU A 68 -19.71 12.50 19.30
CA GLU A 68 -20.81 12.02 20.12
C GLU A 68 -20.54 12.19 21.62
N ASP A 69 -21.52 12.72 22.35
CA ASP A 69 -21.48 12.84 23.81
C ASP A 69 -21.82 11.49 24.46
N LEU A 70 -20.80 10.64 24.61
CA LEU A 70 -20.90 9.31 25.22
C LEU A 70 -20.18 9.27 26.56
N THR A 71 -20.68 8.42 27.45
CA THR A 71 -19.94 7.95 28.62
C THR A 71 -18.87 6.92 28.22
N VAL A 72 -17.92 6.67 29.12
CA VAL A 72 -16.87 5.65 28.90
C VAL A 72 -17.49 4.27 28.72
N GLU A 73 -18.54 3.95 29.46
CA GLU A 73 -19.23 2.66 29.47
C GLU A 73 -20.01 2.43 28.18
N GLU A 74 -20.68 3.46 27.66
CA GLU A 74 -21.32 3.40 26.33
C GLU A 74 -20.28 3.20 25.22
N PHE A 75 -19.15 3.91 25.29
CA PHE A 75 -18.07 3.71 24.31
C PHE A 75 -17.46 2.31 24.40
N ARG A 76 -17.27 1.76 25.62
CA ARG A 76 -16.84 0.37 25.82
C ARG A 76 -17.83 -0.62 25.24
N ALA A 77 -19.14 -0.40 25.39
CA ALA A 77 -20.15 -1.24 24.75
C ALA A 77 -20.02 -1.24 23.22
N ILE A 78 -19.84 -0.06 22.62
CA ILE A 78 -19.59 0.08 21.18
C ILE A 78 -18.32 -0.67 20.76
N ALA A 79 -17.23 -0.56 21.54
CA ALA A 79 -15.99 -1.26 21.24
C ALA A 79 -16.15 -2.78 21.34
N ARG A 80 -16.91 -3.30 22.31
CA ARG A 80 -17.22 -4.73 22.42
C ARG A 80 -17.98 -5.23 21.19
N GLU A 81 -19.06 -4.54 20.83
CA GLU A 81 -19.88 -4.87 19.66
C GLU A 81 -19.02 -4.87 18.38
N ALA A 82 -18.20 -3.84 18.19
CA ALA A 82 -17.30 -3.73 17.04
C ALA A 82 -16.31 -4.91 16.94
N ILE A 83 -15.74 -5.35 18.08
CA ILE A 83 -14.84 -6.50 18.13
C ILE A 83 -15.59 -7.80 17.84
N ASP A 84 -16.81 -7.96 18.35
CA ASP A 84 -17.61 -9.17 18.16
C ASP A 84 -18.13 -9.32 16.72
N ASP A 85 -18.44 -8.19 16.05
CA ASP A 85 -18.98 -8.17 14.68
C ASP A 85 -17.92 -8.19 13.58
N PHE A 86 -16.79 -7.48 13.79
CA PHE A 86 -15.78 -7.28 12.75
C PHE A 86 -14.42 -7.89 13.05
N GLY A 87 -14.22 -8.36 14.28
CA GLY A 87 -12.99 -9.03 14.68
C GLY A 87 -12.79 -10.37 13.96
N SER A 88 -11.53 -10.68 13.62
CA SER A 88 -11.16 -11.98 13.05
C SER A 88 -11.33 -13.13 14.06
N HIS A 89 -11.21 -12.83 15.36
CA HIS A 89 -11.48 -13.76 16.45
C HIS A 89 -12.22 -13.07 17.61
N LYS A 90 -13.06 -13.83 18.29
CA LYS A 90 -13.79 -13.33 19.47
C LYS A 90 -12.89 -13.24 20.68
N LEU A 91 -13.14 -12.27 21.54
CA LEU A 91 -12.47 -12.16 22.84
C LEU A 91 -13.32 -12.84 23.92
N SER A 92 -12.68 -13.68 24.72
CA SER A 92 -13.27 -14.17 25.97
C SER A 92 -13.58 -13.01 26.91
N ASP A 93 -14.44 -13.23 27.91
CA ASP A 93 -14.84 -12.17 28.85
C ASP A 93 -13.64 -11.63 29.67
N ALA A 94 -12.66 -12.48 29.97
CA ALA A 94 -11.44 -12.07 30.65
C ALA A 94 -10.55 -11.16 29.76
N GLU A 95 -10.37 -11.54 28.49
CA GLU A 95 -9.60 -10.75 27.53
C GLU A 95 -10.27 -9.42 27.21
N TRP A 96 -11.60 -9.42 27.12
CA TRP A 96 -12.38 -8.20 27.00
C TRP A 96 -12.25 -7.31 28.22
N ALA A 97 -12.37 -7.87 29.44
CA ALA A 97 -12.22 -7.11 30.67
C ALA A 97 -10.83 -6.44 30.75
N GLU A 98 -9.78 -7.15 30.33
CA GLU A 98 -8.44 -6.58 30.23
C GLU A 98 -8.41 -5.40 29.25
N PHE A 99 -8.89 -5.58 28.01
CA PHE A 99 -8.88 -4.51 27.02
C PHE A 99 -9.73 -3.32 27.46
N ALA A 100 -10.96 -3.55 27.92
CA ALA A 100 -11.88 -2.53 28.39
C ALA A 100 -11.29 -1.68 29.53
N SER A 101 -10.53 -2.29 30.44
CA SER A 101 -9.83 -1.58 31.52
C SER A 101 -8.79 -0.57 31.01
N ARG A 102 -8.29 -0.75 29.79
CA ARG A 102 -7.31 0.12 29.12
C ARG A 102 -7.93 1.13 28.16
N VAL A 103 -9.26 1.15 28.07
CA VAL A 103 -10.01 2.02 27.16
C VAL A 103 -10.76 3.07 27.97
N THR A 104 -10.61 4.33 27.58
CA THR A 104 -11.39 5.46 28.06
C THR A 104 -11.91 6.29 26.88
N TYR A 105 -12.84 7.21 27.15
CA TYR A 105 -13.47 8.06 26.14
C TYR A 105 -13.59 9.51 26.63
N VAL A 106 -13.33 10.46 25.72
CA VAL A 106 -13.56 11.89 25.95
C VAL A 106 -14.30 12.47 24.74
N PRO A 107 -15.52 13.02 24.91
CA PRO A 107 -16.21 13.67 23.80
C PRO A 107 -15.48 14.95 23.40
N GLN A 108 -15.45 15.26 22.10
CA GLN A 108 -14.76 16.46 21.59
C GLN A 108 -15.37 17.76 22.13
N SER A 109 -16.65 17.74 22.51
CA SER A 109 -17.36 18.84 23.17
C SER A 109 -16.74 19.25 24.52
N ALA A 110 -16.05 18.35 25.20
CA ALA A 110 -15.35 18.63 26.46
C ALA A 110 -14.05 19.42 26.27
N GLY A 111 -13.58 19.54 25.03
CA GLY A 111 -12.46 20.40 24.65
C GLY A 111 -11.05 19.83 24.93
N PRO A 112 -10.00 20.57 24.50
CA PRO A 112 -8.61 20.12 24.56
C PRO A 112 -8.11 19.78 25.97
N GLN A 113 -8.56 20.50 27.00
CA GLN A 113 -8.11 20.32 28.38
C GLN A 113 -8.59 18.99 28.97
N ALA A 114 -9.83 18.59 28.68
CA ALA A 114 -10.36 17.30 29.10
C ALA A 114 -9.60 16.14 28.43
N LEU A 115 -9.30 16.29 27.13
CA LEU A 115 -8.50 15.31 26.40
C LEU A 115 -7.09 15.18 27.00
N ALA A 116 -6.43 16.32 27.28
CA ALA A 116 -5.11 16.33 27.89
C ALA A 116 -5.11 15.63 29.27
N ALA A 117 -6.13 15.87 30.09
CA ALA A 117 -6.28 15.23 31.39
C ALA A 117 -6.46 13.71 31.27
N ALA A 118 -7.31 13.23 30.35
CA ALA A 118 -7.50 11.80 30.13
C ALA A 118 -6.22 11.11 29.63
N VAL A 119 -5.48 11.77 28.73
CA VAL A 119 -4.18 11.26 28.27
C VAL A 119 -3.17 11.22 29.42
N ALA A 120 -3.11 12.23 30.28
CA ALA A 120 -2.22 12.23 31.45
C ALA A 120 -2.51 11.06 32.39
N THR A 121 -3.79 10.81 32.72
CA THR A 121 -4.21 9.64 33.52
C THR A 121 -3.79 8.32 32.86
N ALA A 122 -3.93 8.21 31.54
CA ALA A 122 -3.51 7.03 30.79
C ALA A 122 -1.97 6.87 30.79
N GLU A 123 -1.20 7.96 30.71
CA GLU A 123 0.26 7.92 30.82
C GLU A 123 0.71 7.49 32.22
N GLU A 124 0.07 7.99 33.28
CA GLU A 124 0.36 7.61 34.67
C GLU A 124 0.16 6.11 34.91
N ALA A 125 -0.88 5.51 34.33
CA ALA A 125 -1.14 4.08 34.40
C ALA A 125 -0.05 3.21 33.72
N LEU A 126 0.71 3.77 32.78
CA LEU A 126 1.78 3.10 32.05
C LEU A 126 3.19 3.36 32.62
N GLY A 127 3.34 4.40 33.44
CA GLY A 127 4.60 4.74 34.10
C GLY A 127 5.53 5.65 33.27
N ALA A 128 6.84 5.49 33.44
CA ALA A 128 7.84 6.35 32.83
C ALA A 128 8.13 5.99 31.35
N GLY A 129 8.55 6.98 30.56
CA GLY A 129 9.01 6.76 29.18
C GLY A 129 7.91 6.60 28.13
N VAL A 130 6.64 6.83 28.51
CA VAL A 130 5.47 6.69 27.64
C VAL A 130 5.58 7.57 26.39
N ARG A 131 5.15 7.03 25.26
CA ARG A 131 5.01 7.73 23.98
C ARG A 131 3.53 7.83 23.61
N ARG A 132 3.21 8.70 22.66
CA ARG A 132 1.84 8.92 22.20
C ARG A 132 1.70 8.58 20.73
N LEU A 133 0.59 7.98 20.35
CA LEU A 133 0.22 7.79 18.95
C LEU A 133 -1.17 8.36 18.74
N HIS A 134 -1.27 9.39 17.90
CA HIS A 134 -2.55 9.99 17.53
C HIS A 134 -3.02 9.37 16.22
N TYR A 135 -4.13 8.64 16.24
CA TYR A 135 -4.71 8.07 15.03
C TYR A 135 -5.91 8.91 14.59
N LEU A 136 -5.81 9.49 13.40
CA LEU A 136 -6.84 10.37 12.84
C LEU A 136 -7.76 9.56 11.92
N SER A 137 -8.71 8.84 12.51
CA SER A 137 -9.79 8.14 11.78
C SER A 137 -10.97 9.07 11.51
N VAL A 138 -10.66 10.24 10.96
CA VAL A 138 -11.64 11.31 10.69
C VAL A 138 -11.65 11.67 9.21
N PRO A 139 -12.76 12.23 8.68
CA PRO A 139 -12.80 12.75 7.33
C PRO A 139 -11.71 13.83 7.12
N PRO A 140 -11.20 14.01 5.88
CA PRO A 140 -10.07 14.90 5.61
C PRO A 140 -10.33 16.36 6.03
N LYS A 141 -11.57 16.83 5.87
CA LYS A 141 -12.01 18.16 6.30
C LYS A 141 -11.87 18.39 7.81
N ALA A 142 -11.93 17.32 8.61
CA ALA A 142 -11.81 17.39 10.07
C ALA A 142 -10.36 17.21 10.56
N ALA A 143 -9.44 16.71 9.74
CA ALA A 143 -8.05 16.46 10.15
C ALA A 143 -7.34 17.72 10.64
N GLN A 144 -7.58 18.87 10.02
CA GLN A 144 -6.99 20.14 10.46
C GLN A 144 -7.48 20.56 11.86
N ALA A 145 -8.78 20.41 12.13
CA ALA A 145 -9.36 20.72 13.44
C ALA A 145 -8.77 19.81 14.53
N VAL A 146 -8.60 18.51 14.23
CA VAL A 146 -7.97 17.55 15.15
C VAL A 146 -6.51 17.93 15.46
N ILE A 147 -5.72 18.30 14.45
CA ILE A 147 -4.33 18.73 14.64
C ILE A 147 -4.26 20.00 15.50
N THR A 148 -5.19 20.95 15.30
CA THR A 148 -5.30 22.14 16.15
C THR A 148 -5.62 21.76 17.60
N MET A 149 -6.61 20.88 17.81
CA MET A 149 -6.96 20.38 19.14
C MET A 149 -5.78 19.69 19.83
N LEU A 150 -5.01 18.87 19.11
CA LEU A 150 -3.81 18.22 19.64
C LEU A 150 -2.72 19.23 20.06
N LYS A 151 -2.58 20.33 19.32
CA LYS A 151 -1.66 21.42 19.65
C LYS A 151 -2.13 22.19 20.88
N GLU A 152 -3.42 22.52 20.97
CA GLU A 152 -4.01 23.22 22.11
C GLU A 152 -4.00 22.37 23.39
N ALA A 153 -4.11 21.06 23.27
CA ALA A 153 -4.01 20.10 24.38
C ALA A 153 -2.56 19.81 24.83
N ASP A 154 -1.54 20.40 24.17
CA ASP A 154 -0.11 20.12 24.39
C ASP A 154 0.27 18.63 24.26
N LEU A 155 -0.36 17.94 23.31
CA LEU A 155 -0.18 16.50 23.08
C LEU A 155 0.82 16.18 21.95
N VAL A 156 1.54 17.18 21.44
CA VAL A 156 2.46 17.06 20.29
C VAL A 156 3.83 16.52 20.68
N ALA A 157 4.31 16.81 21.90
CA ALA A 157 5.58 16.28 22.38
C ALA A 157 5.49 14.75 22.56
N ARG A 158 6.59 14.05 22.25
CA ARG A 158 6.73 12.58 22.36
C ARG A 158 5.68 11.78 21.56
N SER A 159 5.04 12.41 20.57
CA SER A 159 3.97 11.77 19.81
C SER A 159 4.31 11.55 18.34
N ARG A 160 3.53 10.66 17.73
CA ARG A 160 3.41 10.48 16.28
C ARG A 160 1.94 10.62 15.90
N VAL A 161 1.68 10.98 14.65
CA VAL A 161 0.34 11.16 14.11
C VAL A 161 0.17 10.29 12.88
N VAL A 162 -0.87 9.46 12.88
CA VAL A 162 -1.26 8.62 11.76
C VAL A 162 -2.43 9.28 11.06
N MET A 163 -2.33 9.47 9.74
CA MET A 163 -3.31 10.16 8.93
C MET A 163 -3.81 9.24 7.81
N GLU A 164 -5.12 9.27 7.57
CA GLU A 164 -5.78 8.57 6.48
C GLU A 164 -5.81 9.41 5.19
N LYS A 165 -5.93 8.71 4.06
CA LYS A 165 -6.08 9.33 2.73
C LYS A 165 -7.41 10.08 2.62
N PRO A 166 -7.52 11.08 1.71
CA PRO A 166 -6.56 11.55 0.73
C PRO A 166 -5.61 12.63 1.26
N PHE A 167 -4.40 12.64 0.72
CA PHE A 167 -3.36 13.63 1.03
C PHE A 167 -3.29 14.69 -0.09
N GLY A 168 -4.34 15.52 -0.13
CA GLY A 168 -4.60 16.42 -1.25
C GLY A 168 -5.35 15.75 -2.40
N THR A 169 -5.86 16.56 -3.32
CA THR A 169 -6.54 16.14 -4.56
C THR A 169 -5.86 16.65 -5.82
N ASP A 170 -4.81 17.45 -5.62
CA ASP A 170 -3.94 18.10 -6.58
C ASP A 170 -2.70 18.61 -5.81
N LEU A 171 -1.73 19.20 -6.52
CA LEU A 171 -0.49 19.69 -5.92
C LEU A 171 -0.74 20.79 -4.89
N ALA A 172 -1.61 21.76 -5.20
CA ALA A 172 -1.84 22.92 -4.35
C ALA A 172 -2.45 22.53 -3.00
N SER A 173 -3.47 21.68 -3.01
CA SER A 173 -4.11 21.15 -1.81
C SER A 173 -3.19 20.23 -1.01
N ALA A 174 -2.32 19.46 -1.67
CA ALA A 174 -1.33 18.64 -0.99
C ALA A 174 -0.27 19.49 -0.25
N ILE A 175 0.29 20.51 -0.91
CA ILE A 175 1.21 21.47 -0.28
C ILE A 175 0.52 22.16 0.89
N GLN A 176 -0.70 22.67 0.71
CA GLN A 176 -1.44 23.35 1.77
C GLN A 176 -1.65 22.44 2.99
N LEU A 177 -2.01 21.17 2.77
CA LEU A 177 -2.18 20.18 3.84
C LEU A 177 -0.83 19.90 4.53
N ASN A 178 0.23 19.65 3.77
CA ASN A 178 1.54 19.34 4.33
C ASN A 178 2.12 20.51 5.13
N ASP A 179 2.05 21.73 4.60
CA ASP A 179 2.45 22.95 5.30
C ASP A 179 1.66 23.14 6.60
N PHE A 180 0.37 22.86 6.58
CA PHE A 180 -0.46 22.93 7.78
C PHE A 180 0.00 21.91 8.83
N VAL A 181 0.18 20.64 8.45
CA VAL A 181 0.62 19.59 9.38
C VAL A 181 2.02 19.90 9.92
N HIS A 182 2.91 20.44 9.08
CA HIS A 182 4.29 20.80 9.44
C HIS A 182 4.42 21.97 10.41
N LYS A 183 3.37 22.80 10.57
CA LYS A 183 3.32 23.81 11.66
C LYS A 183 3.22 23.18 13.05
N THR A 184 2.88 21.90 13.14
CA THR A 184 2.66 21.19 14.40
C THR A 184 3.58 19.98 14.54
N PHE A 185 3.73 19.16 13.50
CA PHE A 185 4.50 17.92 13.53
C PHE A 185 5.70 17.98 12.58
N ARG A 186 6.84 17.42 13.02
CA ARG A 186 7.97 17.14 12.11
C ARG A 186 7.64 15.96 11.22
N GLU A 187 8.23 15.89 10.02
CA GLU A 187 7.98 14.78 9.07
C GLU A 187 8.21 13.39 9.69
N SER A 188 9.25 13.23 10.53
CA SER A 188 9.50 11.97 11.24
C SER A 188 8.37 11.53 12.19
N GLN A 189 7.45 12.42 12.54
CA GLN A 189 6.29 12.17 13.40
C GLN A 189 5.01 11.88 12.60
N ILE A 190 4.99 12.09 11.29
CA ILE A 190 3.78 12.01 10.47
C ILE A 190 3.77 10.69 9.68
N PHE A 191 2.69 9.93 9.81
CA PHE A 191 2.52 8.60 9.24
C PHE A 191 1.30 8.63 8.32
N ARG A 192 1.55 8.91 7.03
CA ARG A 192 0.51 8.97 5.99
C ARG A 192 0.27 7.56 5.45
N ILE A 193 -0.86 6.96 5.81
CA ILE A 193 -1.14 5.57 5.49
C ILE A 193 -1.34 5.37 3.99
N ASP A 194 -0.64 4.37 3.46
CA ASP A 194 -1.06 3.61 2.30
C ASP A 194 -1.13 2.13 2.70
N HIS A 195 -2.34 1.61 2.89
CA HIS A 195 -2.56 0.22 3.28
C HIS A 195 -2.58 -0.75 2.09
N PHE A 196 -2.41 -0.26 0.86
CA PHE A 196 -2.69 -1.06 -0.33
C PHE A 196 -1.64 -2.16 -0.56
N LEU A 197 -0.37 -1.83 -0.36
CA LEU A 197 0.69 -2.82 -0.36
C LEU A 197 0.92 -3.31 1.08
N GLY A 198 0.48 -4.53 1.36
CA GLY A 198 0.80 -5.20 2.62
C GLY A 198 2.32 -5.32 2.81
N LYS A 199 2.78 -5.25 4.06
CA LYS A 199 4.22 -5.26 4.38
C LYS A 199 4.95 -6.45 3.79
N GLU A 200 4.36 -7.63 3.93
CA GLU A 200 4.95 -8.88 3.45
C GLU A 200 5.14 -8.86 1.93
N ALA A 201 4.14 -8.38 1.18
CA ALA A 201 4.26 -8.26 -0.27
C ALA A 201 5.35 -7.25 -0.68
N ALA A 202 5.43 -6.09 -0.01
CA ALA A 202 6.50 -5.11 -0.23
C ALA A 202 7.88 -5.70 0.07
N GLN A 203 8.03 -6.32 1.25
CA GLN A 203 9.28 -6.90 1.70
C GLN A 203 9.71 -8.09 0.85
N ASN A 204 8.76 -8.87 0.33
CA ASN A 204 9.05 -9.98 -0.58
C ASN A 204 9.66 -9.47 -1.90
N ILE A 205 9.16 -8.35 -2.45
CA ILE A 205 9.80 -7.71 -3.62
C ILE A 205 11.25 -7.32 -3.30
N LEU A 206 11.51 -6.73 -2.12
CA LEU A 206 12.86 -6.35 -1.70
C LEU A 206 13.78 -7.56 -1.52
N ALA A 207 13.28 -8.62 -0.87
CA ALA A 207 14.00 -9.86 -0.67
C ALA A 207 14.32 -10.51 -2.02
N PHE A 208 13.36 -10.57 -2.93
CA PHE A 208 13.54 -11.15 -4.25
C PHE A 208 14.62 -10.42 -5.05
N ARG A 209 14.60 -9.09 -5.04
CA ARG A 209 15.59 -8.27 -5.74
C ARG A 209 16.97 -8.35 -5.08
N PHE A 210 17.08 -7.99 -3.81
CA PHE A 210 18.38 -7.68 -3.21
C PHE A 210 19.03 -8.85 -2.47
N ALA A 211 18.33 -9.97 -2.24
CA ALA A 211 18.93 -11.18 -1.65
C ALA A 211 19.41 -12.19 -2.70
N ASN A 212 19.02 -12.03 -3.97
CA ASN A 212 19.25 -13.02 -5.01
C ASN A 212 20.20 -12.49 -6.09
N GLY A 213 21.44 -12.98 -6.09
CA GLY A 213 22.45 -12.63 -7.11
C GLY A 213 22.07 -13.01 -8.55
N LEU A 214 21.03 -13.81 -8.74
CA LEU A 214 20.46 -14.13 -10.06
C LEU A 214 19.59 -12.98 -10.62
N PHE A 215 18.80 -12.32 -9.77
CA PHE A 215 17.73 -11.42 -10.22
C PHE A 215 18.17 -9.96 -10.32
N GLU A 216 18.93 -9.43 -9.34
CA GLU A 216 19.35 -8.03 -9.38
C GLU A 216 20.16 -7.64 -10.64
N PRO A 217 21.10 -8.47 -11.15
CA PRO A 217 21.86 -8.13 -12.36
C PRO A 217 21.00 -7.98 -13.62
N ILE A 218 19.84 -8.67 -13.66
CA ILE A 218 18.89 -8.60 -14.78
C ILE A 218 17.75 -7.61 -14.52
N TRP A 219 17.79 -6.85 -13.42
CA TRP A 219 16.73 -5.93 -13.01
C TRP A 219 16.96 -4.50 -13.56
N ASN A 220 17.07 -4.37 -14.88
CA ASN A 220 17.34 -3.09 -15.54
C ASN A 220 16.94 -3.12 -17.03
N ARG A 221 16.95 -1.95 -17.67
CA ARG A 221 16.64 -1.72 -19.09
C ARG A 221 17.38 -2.57 -20.11
N ASN A 222 18.50 -3.21 -19.78
CA ASN A 222 19.19 -4.09 -20.72
C ASN A 222 18.47 -5.44 -20.86
N PHE A 223 17.77 -5.88 -19.82
CA PHE A 223 17.14 -7.19 -19.74
C PHE A 223 15.62 -7.11 -19.62
N ILE A 224 15.07 -6.05 -19.04
CA ILE A 224 13.63 -5.83 -18.93
C ILE A 224 13.15 -5.09 -20.18
N ASP A 225 12.08 -5.62 -20.79
CA ASP A 225 11.38 -5.00 -21.91
C ASP A 225 10.34 -4.00 -21.42
N HIS A 226 9.41 -4.46 -20.57
CA HIS A 226 8.36 -3.64 -19.97
C HIS A 226 7.88 -4.21 -18.64
N ILE A 227 7.18 -3.37 -17.87
CA ILE A 227 6.56 -3.74 -16.59
C ILE A 227 5.06 -3.46 -16.67
N GLN A 228 4.24 -4.35 -16.13
CA GLN A 228 2.80 -4.18 -15.97
C GLN A 228 2.44 -4.29 -14.48
N ILE A 229 1.74 -3.30 -13.94
CA ILE A 229 1.14 -3.33 -12.61
C ILE A 229 -0.36 -3.24 -12.81
N ASP A 230 -1.04 -4.36 -12.56
CA ASP A 230 -2.43 -4.57 -12.93
C ASP A 230 -3.27 -4.96 -11.71
N ILE A 231 -4.27 -4.12 -11.42
CA ILE A 231 -5.07 -4.17 -10.20
C ILE A 231 -6.55 -4.01 -10.57
N PRO A 232 -7.14 -4.98 -11.29
CA PRO A 232 -8.56 -4.97 -11.59
C PRO A 232 -9.36 -5.30 -10.32
N GLU A 233 -10.53 -4.68 -10.18
CA GLU A 233 -11.48 -4.96 -9.11
C GLU A 233 -12.82 -5.40 -9.69
N LYS A 234 -13.30 -6.57 -9.23
CA LYS A 234 -14.62 -7.07 -9.59
C LYS A 234 -15.75 -6.30 -8.92
N LEU A 235 -15.48 -5.78 -7.71
CA LEU A 235 -16.45 -5.03 -6.93
C LEU A 235 -16.76 -3.67 -7.58
N GLY A 236 -17.99 -3.20 -7.36
CA GLY A 236 -18.43 -1.86 -7.73
C GLY A 236 -18.12 -0.82 -6.66
N LEU A 237 -18.82 0.30 -6.72
CA LEU A 237 -18.66 1.41 -5.77
C LEU A 237 -19.66 1.38 -4.61
N ASP A 238 -20.69 0.54 -4.68
CA ASP A 238 -21.78 0.40 -3.70
C ASP A 238 -22.23 1.80 -3.17
N ASN A 239 -22.28 2.00 -1.86
CA ASN A 239 -22.72 3.27 -1.25
C ASN A 239 -21.67 4.41 -1.34
N ARG A 240 -20.53 4.19 -2.00
CA ARG A 240 -19.43 5.17 -2.09
C ARG A 240 -19.40 5.92 -3.42
N ALA A 241 -20.38 5.72 -4.29
CA ALA A 241 -20.46 6.36 -5.61
C ALA A 241 -20.29 7.89 -5.55
N ASN A 242 -21.02 8.56 -4.65
CA ASN A 242 -20.95 10.01 -4.45
C ASN A 242 -19.54 10.50 -4.02
N PHE A 243 -18.85 9.77 -3.15
CA PHE A 243 -17.46 10.12 -2.79
C PHE A 243 -16.53 9.90 -3.99
N TYR A 244 -16.72 8.78 -4.70
CA TYR A 244 -15.90 8.39 -5.83
C TYR A 244 -16.04 9.35 -7.02
N GLU A 245 -17.22 9.94 -7.23
CA GLU A 245 -17.49 10.92 -8.28
C GLU A 245 -16.52 12.10 -8.25
N SER A 246 -16.12 12.54 -7.05
CA SER A 246 -15.14 13.63 -6.90
C SER A 246 -13.67 13.20 -7.02
N THR A 247 -13.42 11.89 -7.02
CA THR A 247 -12.08 11.30 -6.86
C THR A 247 -11.60 10.60 -8.14
N GLY A 248 -12.42 9.72 -8.71
CA GLY A 248 -12.05 8.87 -9.86
C GLY A 248 -10.99 7.81 -9.53
N ALA A 249 -10.77 6.89 -10.47
CA ALA A 249 -9.78 5.82 -10.32
C ALA A 249 -8.34 6.33 -10.24
N TYR A 250 -8.03 7.44 -10.90
CA TYR A 250 -6.66 7.97 -10.90
C TYR A 250 -6.23 8.43 -9.51
N LYS A 251 -7.04 9.26 -8.84
CA LYS A 251 -6.70 9.76 -7.51
C LYS A 251 -6.88 8.69 -6.43
N ASP A 252 -7.89 7.82 -6.54
CA ASP A 252 -8.17 6.80 -5.51
C ASP A 252 -7.14 5.67 -5.50
N MET A 253 -6.65 5.27 -6.68
CA MET A 253 -5.81 4.09 -6.85
C MET A 253 -4.43 4.39 -7.42
N VAL A 254 -4.30 5.23 -8.46
CA VAL A 254 -3.00 5.40 -9.13
C VAL A 254 -2.03 6.23 -8.29
N VAL A 255 -2.45 7.45 -7.91
CA VAL A 255 -1.61 8.39 -7.17
C VAL A 255 -1.25 7.84 -5.78
N THR A 256 -2.23 7.24 -5.14
CA THR A 256 -2.13 6.70 -3.78
C THR A 256 -1.38 5.38 -3.73
N HIS A 257 -1.69 4.43 -4.63
CA HIS A 257 -1.30 3.03 -4.48
C HIS A 257 -0.36 2.53 -5.58
N LEU A 258 -0.76 2.60 -6.86
CA LEU A 258 0.00 1.98 -7.94
C LEU A 258 1.39 2.63 -8.11
N PHE A 259 1.52 3.94 -7.88
CA PHE A 259 2.84 4.58 -7.85
C PHE A 259 3.72 4.10 -6.69
N GLN A 260 3.14 3.81 -5.53
CA GLN A 260 3.90 3.24 -4.40
C GLN A 260 4.40 1.83 -4.73
N VAL A 261 3.53 0.98 -5.29
CA VAL A 261 3.91 -0.36 -5.76
C VAL A 261 5.00 -0.27 -6.84
N MET A 262 4.84 0.63 -7.81
CA MET A 262 5.85 0.88 -8.85
C MET A 262 7.20 1.25 -8.23
N ALA A 263 7.22 2.15 -7.24
CA ALA A 263 8.47 2.55 -6.58
C ALA A 263 9.21 1.37 -5.95
N PHE A 264 8.51 0.43 -5.28
CA PHE A 264 9.15 -0.78 -4.74
C PHE A 264 9.77 -1.66 -5.85
N VAL A 265 9.11 -1.75 -7.00
CA VAL A 265 9.59 -2.52 -8.16
C VAL A 265 10.82 -1.87 -8.79
N VAL A 266 10.86 -0.54 -8.89
CA VAL A 266 11.85 0.15 -9.73
C VAL A 266 12.92 0.96 -8.97
N MET A 267 12.82 1.11 -7.64
CA MET A 267 13.83 1.84 -6.87
C MET A 267 15.21 1.19 -6.93
N GLU A 268 16.28 1.96 -6.72
CA GLU A 268 17.64 1.42 -6.60
C GLU A 268 17.81 0.61 -5.31
N PRO A 269 18.88 -0.21 -5.19
CA PRO A 269 19.23 -0.85 -3.94
C PRO A 269 19.44 0.19 -2.82
N PRO A 270 18.67 0.14 -1.73
CA PRO A 270 18.86 1.07 -0.63
C PRO A 270 20.15 0.73 0.12
N THR A 271 20.77 1.73 0.74
CA THR A 271 22.01 1.56 1.53
C THR A 271 21.84 0.60 2.71
N ALA A 272 20.61 0.47 3.23
CA ALA A 272 20.16 -0.54 4.17
C ALA A 272 18.65 -0.81 3.99
N LEU A 273 18.19 -1.98 4.45
CA LEU A 273 16.75 -2.28 4.56
C LEU A 273 16.18 -1.63 5.82
N GLU A 274 16.29 -0.31 5.89
CA GLU A 274 15.73 0.52 6.96
C GLU A 274 14.80 1.58 6.38
N PRO A 275 13.83 2.07 7.17
CA PRO A 275 12.72 2.86 6.62
C PRO A 275 13.17 4.11 5.87
N ARG A 276 14.17 4.82 6.41
CA ARG A 276 14.70 6.03 5.80
C ARG A 276 15.35 5.76 4.44
N ALA A 277 16.24 4.77 4.37
CA ALA A 277 16.94 4.43 3.14
C ALA A 277 15.95 3.95 2.05
N ILE A 278 14.93 3.17 2.42
CA ILE A 278 13.87 2.76 1.50
C ILE A 278 13.09 3.98 0.99
N SER A 279 12.66 4.89 1.87
CA SER A 279 11.93 6.10 1.46
C SER A 279 12.77 7.02 0.58
N GLU A 280 14.08 7.13 0.82
CA GLU A 280 14.99 7.90 -0.03
C GLU A 280 15.05 7.33 -1.46
N GLU A 281 15.12 6.00 -1.62
CA GLU A 281 15.11 5.37 -2.95
C GLU A 281 13.74 5.46 -3.63
N LYS A 282 12.63 5.35 -2.88
CA LYS A 282 11.28 5.59 -3.42
C LYS A 282 11.13 7.03 -3.94
N ASN A 283 11.53 8.02 -3.15
CA ASN A 283 11.43 9.43 -3.56
C ASN A 283 12.31 9.75 -4.78
N LYS A 284 13.48 9.08 -4.95
CA LYS A 284 14.27 9.19 -6.19
C LYS A 284 13.50 8.70 -7.41
N VAL A 285 12.71 7.63 -7.30
CA VAL A 285 11.84 7.17 -8.38
C VAL A 285 10.84 8.25 -8.75
N PHE A 286 10.12 8.81 -7.78
CA PHE A 286 9.10 9.84 -8.04
C PHE A 286 9.69 11.10 -8.68
N ARG A 287 10.85 11.57 -8.20
CA ARG A 287 11.55 12.70 -8.83
C ARG A 287 11.97 12.42 -10.27
N SER A 288 12.33 11.17 -10.57
CA SER A 288 12.73 10.70 -11.91
C SER A 288 11.52 10.32 -12.78
N MET A 289 10.30 10.34 -12.27
CA MET A 289 9.11 10.06 -13.06
C MET A 289 8.89 11.20 -14.04
N LEU A 290 8.63 10.88 -15.31
CA LEU A 290 8.21 11.86 -16.31
C LEU A 290 6.79 12.37 -15.97
N PRO A 291 6.43 13.61 -16.34
CA PRO A 291 5.04 14.06 -16.31
C PRO A 291 4.13 13.08 -17.04
N ILE A 292 2.91 12.91 -16.55
CA ILE A 292 1.94 11.99 -17.14
C ILE A 292 1.42 12.59 -18.45
N ASP A 293 1.92 12.06 -19.57
CA ASP A 293 1.45 12.40 -20.90
C ASP A 293 0.04 11.87 -21.13
N THR A 294 -0.91 12.78 -21.36
CA THR A 294 -2.34 12.47 -21.54
C THR A 294 -2.61 11.60 -22.77
N ALA A 295 -1.73 11.62 -23.78
CA ALA A 295 -1.80 10.72 -24.94
C ALA A 295 -1.52 9.26 -24.56
N ASN A 296 -0.83 9.05 -23.44
CA ASN A 296 -0.49 7.74 -22.88
C ASN A 296 -1.46 7.32 -21.76
N VAL A 297 -2.67 7.87 -21.73
CA VAL A 297 -3.70 7.58 -20.74
C VAL A 297 -5.00 7.14 -21.42
N VAL A 298 -5.60 6.07 -20.90
CA VAL A 298 -6.93 5.61 -21.26
C VAL A 298 -7.80 5.66 -20.01
N ARG A 299 -8.76 6.58 -19.99
CA ARG A 299 -9.82 6.66 -18.98
C ARG A 299 -11.04 5.87 -19.44
N GLY A 300 -11.69 5.18 -18.51
CA GLY A 300 -12.88 4.39 -18.79
C GLY A 300 -13.95 4.56 -17.73
N GLN A 301 -15.21 4.40 -18.12
CA GLN A 301 -16.37 4.45 -17.23
C GLN A 301 -17.28 3.25 -17.54
N TYR A 302 -17.63 2.43 -16.54
CA TYR A 302 -18.49 1.27 -16.82
C TYR A 302 -19.91 1.72 -17.14
N THR A 303 -20.56 1.01 -18.06
CA THR A 303 -21.98 1.25 -18.37
C THR A 303 -22.84 1.06 -17.13
N GLY A 304 -23.63 2.09 -16.80
CA GLY A 304 -24.49 2.14 -15.61
C GLY A 304 -23.97 3.02 -14.47
N TYR A 305 -22.72 3.50 -14.52
CA TYR A 305 -22.17 4.36 -13.46
C TYR A 305 -22.99 5.66 -13.26
N ARG A 306 -23.40 6.30 -14.36
CA ARG A 306 -24.24 7.53 -14.34
C ARG A 306 -25.64 7.32 -13.79
N ASP A 307 -26.06 6.06 -13.60
CA ASP A 307 -27.35 5.71 -13.00
C ASP A 307 -27.23 5.49 -11.48
N GLU A 308 -26.01 5.50 -10.92
CA GLU A 308 -25.79 5.34 -9.49
C GLU A 308 -26.20 6.58 -8.69
N GLU A 309 -26.65 6.36 -7.46
CA GLU A 309 -27.10 7.44 -6.58
C GLU A 309 -25.95 8.40 -6.25
N GLY A 310 -26.16 9.69 -6.51
CA GLY A 310 -25.18 10.75 -6.26
C GLY A 310 -24.16 10.96 -7.39
N VAL A 311 -24.30 10.28 -8.53
CA VAL A 311 -23.46 10.49 -9.73
C VAL A 311 -24.15 11.45 -10.71
N ALA A 312 -23.38 12.36 -11.33
CA ALA A 312 -23.93 13.26 -12.34
C ALA A 312 -24.28 12.52 -13.64
N ARG A 313 -25.39 12.87 -14.28
CA ARG A 313 -25.84 12.23 -15.54
C ARG A 313 -24.90 12.47 -16.71
N ASP A 314 -24.13 13.53 -16.67
CA ASP A 314 -23.11 13.93 -17.63
C ASP A 314 -21.68 13.69 -17.10
N SER A 315 -21.54 12.91 -16.00
CA SER A 315 -20.25 12.59 -15.39
C SER A 315 -19.24 12.05 -16.39
N ASP A 316 -18.08 12.70 -16.43
CA ASP A 316 -16.87 12.23 -17.10
C ASP A 316 -15.88 11.61 -16.10
N THR A 317 -16.30 11.20 -14.90
CA THR A 317 -15.41 10.58 -13.92
C THR A 317 -15.03 9.17 -14.35
N GLU A 318 -13.74 8.83 -14.30
CA GLU A 318 -13.28 7.50 -14.66
C GLU A 318 -13.44 6.49 -13.52
N THR A 319 -14.02 5.33 -13.82
CA THR A 319 -14.08 4.14 -12.94
C THR A 319 -12.99 3.13 -13.30
N PHE A 320 -12.25 3.40 -14.37
CA PHE A 320 -11.14 2.62 -14.90
C PHE A 320 -10.07 3.57 -15.43
N ILE A 321 -8.81 3.24 -15.21
CA ILE A 321 -7.70 3.93 -15.85
C ILE A 321 -6.57 2.97 -16.19
N ALA A 322 -5.99 3.16 -17.38
CA ALA A 322 -4.72 2.57 -17.77
C ALA A 322 -3.79 3.67 -18.26
N LEU A 323 -2.52 3.62 -17.88
CA LEU A 323 -1.53 4.61 -18.30
C LEU A 323 -0.15 4.00 -18.50
N LYS A 324 0.65 4.62 -19.35
CA LYS A 324 2.08 4.34 -19.52
C LYS A 324 2.89 5.42 -18.82
N VAL A 325 3.79 4.99 -17.94
CA VAL A 325 4.69 5.82 -17.14
C VAL A 325 6.13 5.55 -17.59
N GLY A 326 6.94 6.62 -17.63
CA GLY A 326 8.38 6.54 -17.86
C GLY A 326 9.16 7.04 -16.64
N ILE A 327 10.29 6.38 -16.37
CA ILE A 327 11.25 6.80 -15.35
C ILE A 327 12.54 7.24 -16.06
N ASP A 328 12.86 8.53 -15.99
CA ASP A 328 14.04 9.14 -16.58
C ASP A 328 15.25 8.98 -15.65
N ASN A 329 15.78 7.76 -15.60
CA ASN A 329 17.06 7.48 -14.95
C ASN A 329 17.84 6.40 -15.70
N TRP A 330 19.10 6.19 -15.30
CA TRP A 330 20.00 5.25 -15.98
C TRP A 330 19.47 3.81 -16.04
N ARG A 331 18.80 3.34 -14.99
CA ARG A 331 18.33 1.95 -14.91
C ARG A 331 17.11 1.70 -15.79
N TRP A 332 16.22 2.69 -15.94
CA TRP A 332 14.89 2.51 -16.52
C TRP A 332 14.62 3.32 -17.79
N ALA A 333 15.54 4.18 -18.23
CA ALA A 333 15.37 4.96 -19.45
C ALA A 333 14.93 4.09 -20.65
N GLY A 334 13.74 4.40 -21.18
CA GLY A 334 13.14 3.71 -22.33
C GLY A 334 12.35 2.43 -22.00
N VAL A 335 12.29 1.99 -20.74
CA VAL A 335 11.43 0.87 -20.32
C VAL A 335 10.04 1.42 -19.98
N PRO A 336 8.98 1.08 -20.73
CA PRO A 336 7.62 1.49 -20.39
C PRO A 336 7.10 0.72 -19.17
N ILE A 337 6.46 1.45 -18.25
CA ILE A 337 5.76 0.87 -17.11
C ILE A 337 4.27 1.13 -17.30
N TYR A 338 3.48 0.07 -17.42
CA TYR A 338 2.04 0.14 -17.61
C TYR A 338 1.33 -0.06 -16.27
N LEU A 339 0.46 0.87 -15.93
CA LEU A 339 -0.39 0.82 -14.74
C LEU A 339 -1.83 0.65 -15.20
N ARG A 340 -2.59 -0.26 -14.57
CA ARG A 340 -4.02 -0.46 -14.86
C ARG A 340 -4.80 -0.80 -13.62
N THR A 341 -5.97 -0.18 -13.48
CA THR A 341 -6.93 -0.46 -12.41
C THR A 341 -8.33 -0.03 -12.82
N GLY A 342 -9.35 -0.63 -12.21
CA GLY A 342 -10.73 -0.22 -12.44
C GLY A 342 -11.74 -1.08 -11.68
N LYS A 343 -12.96 -0.57 -11.58
CA LYS A 343 -14.11 -1.21 -10.93
C LYS A 343 -14.94 -2.00 -11.94
N ARG A 344 -15.77 -2.93 -11.43
CA ARG A 344 -16.65 -3.79 -12.26
C ARG A 344 -15.89 -4.48 -13.40
N MET A 345 -14.66 -4.88 -13.14
CA MET A 345 -13.84 -5.63 -14.09
C MET A 345 -14.14 -7.13 -14.02
N ALA A 346 -13.76 -7.87 -15.07
CA ALA A 346 -14.05 -9.30 -15.20
C ALA A 346 -13.64 -10.14 -13.97
N GLU A 347 -12.51 -9.80 -13.35
CA GLU A 347 -11.98 -10.49 -12.17
C GLU A 347 -11.19 -9.51 -11.29
N GLY A 348 -11.12 -9.81 -9.98
CA GLY A 348 -10.28 -9.08 -9.04
C GLY A 348 -8.91 -9.71 -8.89
N GLN A 349 -7.83 -8.96 -9.10
CA GLN A 349 -6.46 -9.44 -8.83
C GLN A 349 -5.50 -8.28 -8.53
N ARG A 350 -4.30 -8.59 -8.03
CA ARG A 350 -3.24 -7.61 -7.76
C ARG A 350 -1.90 -8.17 -8.24
N ILE A 351 -1.48 -7.79 -9.44
CA ILE A 351 -0.35 -8.44 -10.11
C ILE A 351 0.71 -7.41 -10.52
N ILE A 352 1.98 -7.75 -10.29
CA ILE A 352 3.11 -7.16 -11.00
C ILE A 352 3.64 -8.18 -12.00
N SER A 353 3.75 -7.82 -13.27
CA SER A 353 4.36 -8.64 -14.32
C SER A 353 5.56 -7.91 -14.94
N ILE A 354 6.73 -8.53 -14.90
CA ILE A 354 7.97 -8.00 -15.45
C ILE A 354 8.33 -8.87 -16.64
N ALA A 355 8.29 -8.30 -17.84
CA ALA A 355 8.65 -8.98 -19.07
C ALA A 355 10.12 -8.75 -19.40
N PHE A 356 10.86 -9.83 -19.65
CA PHE A 356 12.25 -9.76 -20.07
C PHE A 356 12.36 -9.69 -21.59
N LYS A 357 13.41 -9.05 -22.11
CA LYS A 357 13.72 -9.05 -23.53
C LYS A 357 14.00 -10.46 -24.01
N GLU A 358 13.52 -10.76 -25.20
CA GLU A 358 13.84 -12.03 -25.85
C GLU A 358 15.32 -12.08 -26.26
N ALA A 359 15.83 -13.30 -26.45
CA ALA A 359 17.18 -13.50 -26.95
C ALA A 359 17.35 -12.79 -28.31
N PRO A 360 18.44 -12.04 -28.52
CA PRO A 360 18.60 -11.17 -29.70
C PRO A 360 18.65 -11.94 -31.02
N ARG A 361 18.92 -13.25 -30.98
CA ARG A 361 18.89 -14.14 -32.13
C ARG A 361 18.41 -15.53 -31.72
N THR A 362 17.42 -16.07 -32.42
CA THR A 362 17.06 -17.48 -32.30
C THR A 362 18.04 -18.36 -33.08
N MET A 363 18.50 -19.45 -32.47
CA MET A 363 19.25 -20.52 -33.12
C MET A 363 18.37 -21.77 -33.36
N PHE A 364 17.10 -21.71 -32.96
CA PHE A 364 16.19 -22.84 -33.04
C PHE A 364 15.56 -22.94 -34.44
N PRO A 365 15.28 -24.18 -34.92
CA PRO A 365 14.68 -24.37 -36.24
C PRO A 365 13.35 -23.64 -36.41
N PRO A 366 12.96 -23.29 -37.66
CA PRO A 366 11.62 -22.81 -37.95
C PRO A 366 10.53 -23.75 -37.38
N GLY A 367 9.50 -23.17 -36.79
CA GLY A 367 8.42 -23.93 -36.15
C GLY A 367 8.83 -24.60 -34.83
N SER A 368 9.98 -24.29 -34.24
CA SER A 368 10.36 -24.76 -32.89
C SER A 368 9.44 -24.25 -31.79
N GLY A 369 8.71 -23.14 -32.01
CA GLY A 369 7.85 -22.51 -31.01
C GLY A 369 8.56 -21.46 -30.14
N VAL A 370 9.85 -21.21 -30.37
CA VAL A 370 10.54 -20.07 -29.74
C VAL A 370 9.85 -18.75 -30.13
N GLY A 371 9.62 -17.88 -29.16
CA GLY A 371 8.95 -16.59 -29.35
C GLY A 371 7.44 -16.67 -29.62
N SER A 372 6.85 -17.86 -29.82
CA SER A 372 5.41 -17.96 -30.17
C SER A 372 4.47 -17.70 -28.99
N GLN A 373 4.99 -17.66 -27.76
CA GLN A 373 4.25 -17.35 -26.52
C GLN A 373 4.82 -16.13 -25.79
N GLY A 374 5.54 -15.27 -26.52
CA GLY A 374 6.11 -14.03 -25.99
C GLY A 374 7.26 -14.22 -25.00
N PRO A 375 7.67 -13.11 -24.35
CA PRO A 375 8.88 -13.04 -23.53
C PRO A 375 8.78 -13.83 -22.23
N ASP A 376 9.92 -14.03 -21.57
CA ASP A 376 9.97 -14.58 -20.22
C ASP A 376 9.36 -13.57 -19.23
N HIS A 377 8.59 -14.06 -18.26
CA HIS A 377 7.92 -13.18 -17.30
C HIS A 377 8.21 -13.60 -15.87
N LEU A 378 8.63 -12.64 -15.06
CA LEU A 378 8.54 -12.73 -13.61
C LEU A 378 7.23 -12.10 -13.16
N THR A 379 6.53 -12.73 -12.23
CA THR A 379 5.22 -12.27 -11.77
C THR A 379 5.10 -12.38 -10.27
N PHE A 380 4.65 -11.30 -9.64
CA PHE A 380 4.25 -11.26 -8.24
C PHE A 380 2.73 -11.16 -8.17
N ASP A 381 2.11 -12.07 -7.42
CA ASP A 381 0.74 -11.94 -6.95
C ASP A 381 0.79 -11.33 -5.53
N LEU A 382 0.15 -10.18 -5.37
CA LEU A 382 0.13 -9.38 -4.15
C LEU A 382 -1.10 -9.64 -3.28
N ALA A 383 -1.88 -10.69 -3.58
CA ALA A 383 -2.91 -11.18 -2.67
C ALA A 383 -2.29 -11.74 -1.37
N ASP A 384 -3.14 -12.01 -0.37
CA ASP A 384 -2.72 -12.39 0.99
C ASP A 384 -1.83 -13.65 1.04
N ALA A 385 -1.91 -14.50 0.01
CA ALA A 385 -0.92 -15.54 -0.25
C ALA A 385 0.05 -15.06 -1.33
N SER A 386 1.18 -14.46 -0.95
CA SER A 386 2.17 -13.99 -1.92
C SER A 386 2.69 -15.16 -2.75
N LYS A 387 2.44 -15.08 -4.06
CA LYS A 387 2.92 -16.07 -5.04
C LYS A 387 3.87 -15.40 -6.01
N VAL A 388 4.93 -16.10 -6.35
CA VAL A 388 5.87 -15.68 -7.39
C VAL A 388 5.90 -16.73 -8.48
N SER A 389 5.86 -16.30 -9.75
CA SER A 389 6.07 -17.21 -10.88
C SER A 389 7.08 -16.67 -11.87
N LEU A 390 7.89 -17.57 -12.43
CA LEU A 390 8.82 -17.30 -13.51
C LEU A 390 8.46 -18.17 -14.71
N SER A 391 8.15 -17.56 -15.86
CA SER A 391 7.92 -18.28 -17.11
C SER A 391 9.12 -18.21 -18.03
N PHE A 392 9.48 -19.34 -18.64
CA PHE A 392 10.64 -19.48 -19.54
C PHE A 392 10.40 -20.58 -20.58
N TYR A 393 11.15 -20.56 -21.69
CA TYR A 393 11.07 -21.64 -22.69
C TYR A 393 11.87 -22.88 -22.26
N GLY A 394 11.23 -24.05 -22.31
CA GLY A 394 11.88 -25.35 -22.09
C GLY A 394 11.67 -26.29 -23.27
N LYS A 395 12.55 -27.29 -23.42
CA LYS A 395 12.39 -28.34 -24.43
C LYS A 395 11.23 -29.26 -24.05
N ARG A 396 10.21 -29.35 -24.92
CA ARG A 396 9.15 -30.33 -24.81
C ARG A 396 9.74 -31.74 -24.90
N PRO A 397 9.46 -32.66 -23.95
CA PRO A 397 9.89 -34.06 -24.06
C PRO A 397 9.38 -34.70 -25.35
N GLY A 398 10.25 -35.39 -26.08
CA GLY A 398 9.95 -36.00 -27.37
C GLY A 398 11.01 -35.75 -28.45
N PRO A 399 10.75 -36.24 -29.68
CA PRO A 399 11.63 -36.05 -30.83
C PRO A 399 11.61 -34.61 -31.35
N GLY A 400 12.73 -34.16 -31.91
CA GLY A 400 12.91 -32.82 -32.45
C GLY A 400 13.21 -31.74 -31.41
N MET A 401 13.30 -30.49 -31.88
CA MET A 401 13.58 -29.31 -31.06
C MET A 401 12.33 -28.42 -30.99
N LYS A 402 11.35 -28.90 -30.24
CA LYS A 402 10.12 -28.16 -29.92
C LYS A 402 10.24 -27.58 -28.53
N LEU A 403 9.96 -26.29 -28.40
CA LEU A 403 9.97 -25.55 -27.15
C LEU A 403 8.53 -25.22 -26.75
N GLU A 404 8.31 -25.17 -25.45
CA GLU A 404 7.06 -24.72 -24.85
C GLU A 404 7.37 -23.81 -23.66
N LYS A 405 6.42 -22.94 -23.30
CA LYS A 405 6.56 -22.08 -22.13
C LYS A 405 6.30 -22.91 -20.88
N LEU A 406 7.31 -23.03 -20.05
CA LEU A 406 7.23 -23.63 -18.72
C LEU A 406 7.05 -22.51 -17.68
N SER A 407 6.52 -22.88 -16.52
CA SER A 407 6.29 -21.98 -15.39
C SER A 407 6.82 -22.64 -14.11
N MET A 408 7.70 -21.95 -13.39
CA MET A 408 8.05 -22.25 -12.00
C MET A 408 7.21 -21.35 -11.09
N GLN A 409 6.57 -21.93 -10.08
CA GLN A 409 5.66 -21.25 -9.15
C GLN A 409 6.14 -21.50 -7.72
N PHE A 410 6.20 -20.44 -6.92
CA PHE A 410 6.55 -20.46 -5.51
C PHE A 410 5.38 -19.85 -4.71
N SER A 411 5.00 -20.46 -3.60
CA SER A 411 3.91 -20.01 -2.72
C SER A 411 4.40 -20.03 -1.28
N THR A 412 4.16 -18.95 -0.53
CA THR A 412 4.59 -18.82 0.88
C THR A 412 3.66 -19.50 1.89
N GLN A 413 2.55 -20.11 1.45
CA GLN A 413 1.66 -20.90 2.34
C GLN A 413 2.26 -22.23 2.84
N GLU A 414 3.53 -22.54 2.55
CA GLU A 414 4.18 -23.80 2.92
C GLU A 414 4.97 -23.75 4.25
N THR A 415 4.87 -22.67 5.04
CA THR A 415 5.54 -22.55 6.34
C THR A 415 4.55 -22.40 7.49
N ASP A 416 4.65 -23.27 8.51
CA ASP A 416 3.80 -23.41 9.71
C ASP A 416 3.76 -22.18 10.68
N TYR A 417 3.97 -20.96 10.19
CA TYR A 417 4.04 -19.72 10.99
C TYR A 417 2.81 -18.80 10.82
N SER A 418 1.65 -19.35 10.43
CA SER A 418 0.45 -18.55 10.14
C SER A 418 -0.17 -17.84 11.35
N ASP A 419 0.16 -18.26 12.57
CA ASP A 419 -0.55 -17.82 13.79
C ASP A 419 -0.11 -16.42 14.30
N ASP A 420 0.96 -15.83 13.75
CA ASP A 420 1.51 -14.52 14.16
C ASP A 420 1.34 -13.40 13.09
N VAL A 421 0.50 -13.60 12.07
CA VAL A 421 0.30 -12.60 11.01
C VAL A 421 -0.67 -11.52 11.48
N LEU A 422 -0.15 -10.35 11.82
CA LEU A 422 -0.95 -9.15 12.10
C LEU A 422 -1.75 -8.73 10.85
N GLU A 423 -3.01 -8.36 11.06
CA GLU A 423 -3.81 -7.73 10.00
C GLU A 423 -3.20 -6.38 9.56
N ALA A 424 -3.54 -5.92 8.36
CA ALA A 424 -2.91 -4.74 7.75
C ALA A 424 -2.92 -3.49 8.67
N TYR A 425 -4.04 -3.19 9.34
CA TYR A 425 -4.16 -2.04 10.23
C TYR A 425 -3.42 -2.22 11.57
N GLU A 426 -3.45 -3.42 12.14
CA GLU A 426 -2.66 -3.75 13.35
C GLU A 426 -1.18 -3.52 13.09
N ARG A 427 -0.71 -3.98 11.92
CA ARG A 427 0.66 -3.80 11.52
C ARG A 427 1.02 -2.33 11.34
N LEU A 428 0.18 -1.55 10.66
CA LEU A 428 0.42 -0.12 10.45
C LEU A 428 0.47 0.65 11.79
N ILE A 429 -0.42 0.33 12.73
CA ILE A 429 -0.38 0.91 14.08
C ILE A 429 0.94 0.57 14.77
N LEU A 430 1.33 -0.71 14.78
CA LEU A 430 2.57 -1.15 15.41
C LEU A 430 3.83 -0.55 14.76
N ASP A 431 3.85 -0.46 13.43
CA ASP A 431 4.94 0.17 12.68
C ASP A 431 5.04 1.66 13.00
N ALA A 432 3.91 2.37 13.11
CA ALA A 432 3.90 3.76 13.57
C ALA A 432 4.39 3.90 15.03
N MET A 433 4.08 2.96 15.92
CA MET A 433 4.64 2.90 17.28
C MET A 433 6.15 2.60 17.31
N ARG A 434 6.67 1.88 16.32
CA ARG A 434 8.12 1.66 16.13
C ARG A 434 8.81 2.84 15.49
N GLY A 435 8.08 3.67 14.77
CA GLY A 435 8.63 4.71 13.93
C GLY A 435 9.16 4.17 12.60
N ASP A 436 8.61 3.03 12.17
CA ASP A 436 8.91 2.40 10.90
C ASP A 436 8.06 3.06 9.80
N HIS A 437 8.73 3.84 8.95
CA HIS A 437 8.13 4.56 7.83
C HIS A 437 8.06 3.76 6.53
N THR A 438 8.43 2.47 6.51
CA THR A 438 8.60 1.69 5.27
C THR A 438 7.34 1.68 4.39
N LEU A 439 6.16 1.60 5.01
CA LEU A 439 4.86 1.59 4.34
C LEU A 439 4.14 2.94 4.32
N PHE A 440 4.79 3.99 4.83
CA PHE A 440 4.18 5.31 4.93
C PHE A 440 4.74 6.22 3.84
N THR A 441 3.90 7.12 3.37
CA THR A 441 4.26 8.09 2.33
C THR A 441 4.78 9.38 2.95
N THR A 442 5.71 10.03 2.25
CA THR A 442 6.31 11.30 2.69
C THR A 442 5.64 12.48 2.00
N ALA A 443 5.69 13.67 2.61
CA ALA A 443 5.21 14.91 1.99
C ALA A 443 5.84 15.12 0.60
N GLU A 444 7.17 15.04 0.54
CA GLU A 444 7.96 15.17 -0.70
C GLU A 444 7.51 14.17 -1.78
N GLY A 445 7.30 12.91 -1.40
CA GLY A 445 6.87 11.88 -2.33
C GLY A 445 5.48 12.17 -2.91
N ILE A 446 4.53 12.56 -2.05
CA ILE A 446 3.15 12.86 -2.47
C ILE A 446 3.11 14.10 -3.36
N GLU A 447 3.81 15.17 -2.98
CA GLU A 447 3.88 16.41 -3.76
C GLU A 447 4.52 16.15 -5.13
N SER A 448 5.60 15.37 -5.19
CA SER A 448 6.22 14.99 -6.46
C SER A 448 5.26 14.20 -7.36
N LEU A 449 4.45 13.30 -6.80
CA LEU A 449 3.45 12.58 -7.58
C LEU A 449 2.35 13.51 -8.11
N TRP A 450 1.86 14.45 -7.30
CA TRP A 450 0.88 15.43 -7.75
C TRP A 450 1.44 16.40 -8.80
N GLU A 451 2.69 16.82 -8.66
CA GLU A 451 3.38 17.64 -9.66
C GLU A 451 3.43 16.94 -11.03
N ARG A 452 3.77 15.65 -11.06
CA ARG A 452 3.79 14.86 -12.29
C ARG A 452 2.41 14.53 -12.85
N SER A 453 1.37 14.71 -12.03
CA SER A 453 -0.02 14.47 -12.40
C SER A 453 -0.72 15.70 -12.99
N ALA A 454 -0.09 16.89 -12.94
CA ALA A 454 -0.73 18.17 -13.22
C ALA A 454 -1.43 18.20 -14.58
N ASP A 455 -0.72 17.84 -15.66
CA ASP A 455 -1.25 17.86 -17.03
C ASP A 455 -2.48 16.97 -17.19
N LEU A 456 -2.48 15.78 -16.58
CA LEU A 456 -3.63 14.86 -16.61
C LEU A 456 -4.83 15.39 -15.81
N LEU A 457 -4.60 16.12 -14.73
CA LEU A 457 -5.67 16.73 -13.94
C LEU A 457 -6.27 17.96 -14.63
N GLU A 458 -5.47 18.68 -15.40
CA GLU A 458 -5.90 19.88 -16.14
C GLU A 458 -6.67 19.53 -17.43
N ASP A 459 -6.15 18.61 -18.23
CA ASP A 459 -6.75 18.20 -19.51
C ASP A 459 -6.88 16.67 -19.63
N PRO A 460 -7.77 16.03 -18.84
CA PRO A 460 -7.95 14.59 -18.90
C PRO A 460 -8.59 14.16 -20.22
N PRO A 461 -8.13 13.06 -20.86
CA PRO A 461 -8.80 12.52 -22.03
C PRO A 461 -10.21 12.04 -21.66
N ALA A 462 -11.18 12.23 -22.54
CA ALA A 462 -12.57 11.83 -22.31
C ALA A 462 -12.72 10.35 -21.97
N VAL A 463 -13.66 10.01 -21.07
CA VAL A 463 -13.87 8.61 -20.67
C VAL A 463 -14.41 7.77 -21.82
N LYS A 464 -13.92 6.53 -21.93
CA LYS A 464 -14.44 5.53 -22.85
C LYS A 464 -15.33 4.55 -22.12
N MET A 465 -16.55 4.35 -22.60
CA MET A 465 -17.46 3.40 -21.98
C MET A 465 -16.94 1.96 -22.13
N TYR A 466 -17.12 1.15 -21.09
CA TYR A 466 -16.88 -0.30 -21.14
C TYR A 466 -18.01 -1.07 -20.46
N ALA A 467 -18.27 -2.29 -20.93
CA ALA A 467 -19.27 -3.14 -20.29
C ALA A 467 -18.75 -3.65 -18.93
N GLN A 468 -19.66 -3.81 -17.96
CA GLN A 468 -19.32 -4.45 -16.69
C GLN A 468 -18.83 -5.88 -16.93
N ASP A 469 -18.00 -6.38 -16.02
CA ASP A 469 -17.37 -7.71 -16.07
C ASP A 469 -16.48 -7.92 -17.32
N THR A 470 -15.93 -6.83 -17.88
CA THR A 470 -14.92 -6.87 -18.95
C THR A 470 -13.55 -6.34 -18.47
N TRP A 471 -12.56 -6.30 -19.36
CA TRP A 471 -11.18 -5.88 -19.03
C TRP A 471 -10.91 -4.38 -19.25
N GLY A 472 -11.97 -3.58 -19.37
CA GLY A 472 -11.89 -2.16 -19.67
C GLY A 472 -12.08 -1.86 -21.17
N PRO A 473 -11.92 -0.58 -21.58
CA PRO A 473 -12.14 -0.16 -22.96
C PRO A 473 -11.13 -0.76 -23.96
N ASN A 474 -11.54 -1.04 -25.19
CA ASN A 474 -10.64 -1.59 -26.24
C ASN A 474 -9.41 -0.72 -26.54
N ALA A 475 -9.46 0.58 -26.23
CA ALA A 475 -8.33 1.50 -26.43
C ALA A 475 -7.07 1.10 -25.64
N ILE A 476 -7.20 0.31 -24.56
CA ILE A 476 -6.05 -0.17 -23.78
C ILE A 476 -5.10 -1.04 -24.60
N HIS A 477 -5.58 -1.68 -25.67
CA HIS A 477 -4.73 -2.49 -26.55
C HIS A 477 -3.80 -1.63 -27.39
N GLN A 478 -4.23 -0.43 -27.79
CA GLN A 478 -3.38 0.53 -28.51
C GLN A 478 -2.32 1.11 -27.57
N LEU A 479 -2.67 1.37 -26.30
CA LEU A 479 -1.75 1.90 -25.30
C LEU A 479 -0.51 1.02 -25.09
N ILE A 480 -0.70 -0.30 -25.05
CA ILE A 480 0.38 -1.27 -24.76
C ILE A 480 1.04 -1.84 -26.03
N ALA A 481 0.50 -1.59 -27.22
CA ALA A 481 1.05 -2.11 -28.46
C ALA A 481 2.53 -1.72 -28.66
N PRO A 482 3.37 -2.62 -29.22
CA PRO A 482 3.04 -3.92 -29.79
C PRO A 482 2.91 -5.06 -28.75
N ASN A 483 3.06 -4.75 -27.46
CA ASN A 483 2.85 -5.72 -26.38
C ASN A 483 1.36 -5.95 -26.11
N SER A 484 1.05 -6.88 -25.21
CA SER A 484 -0.32 -7.18 -24.78
C SER A 484 -0.43 -7.18 -23.26
N TRP A 485 -1.59 -6.77 -22.75
CA TRP A 485 -1.92 -6.95 -21.34
C TRP A 485 -1.92 -8.42 -20.99
N ARG A 486 -1.19 -8.79 -19.94
CA ARG A 486 -1.13 -10.17 -19.48
C ARG A 486 -2.26 -10.41 -18.48
N LEU A 487 -3.35 -11.01 -18.95
CA LEU A 487 -4.58 -11.11 -18.16
C LEU A 487 -4.52 -12.28 -17.15
N PRO A 488 -5.31 -12.22 -16.07
CA PRO A 488 -5.43 -13.28 -15.05
C PRO A 488 -5.64 -14.70 -15.60
N PHE A 489 -6.60 -14.89 -16.51
CA PHE A 489 -6.99 -16.22 -17.03
C PHE A 489 -5.89 -16.92 -17.85
N GLU A 490 -4.86 -16.19 -18.29
CA GLU A 490 -3.69 -16.76 -18.96
C GLU A 490 -2.73 -17.46 -17.97
N ARG A 491 -3.09 -17.49 -16.68
CA ARG A 491 -2.27 -17.96 -15.56
C ARG A 491 -3.03 -19.00 -14.75
N VAL A 492 -3.09 -20.22 -15.25
CA VAL A 492 -3.61 -21.34 -14.45
C VAL A 492 -2.55 -21.70 -13.40
N TRP A 493 -2.76 -21.26 -12.17
CA TRP A 493 -1.99 -21.76 -11.02
C TRP A 493 -2.24 -23.25 -10.88
N ARG A 494 -1.19 -24.03 -10.65
CA ARG A 494 -1.39 -25.45 -10.40
C ARG A 494 -2.13 -25.61 -9.07
N GLU A 495 -3.36 -26.11 -9.13
CA GLU A 495 -4.09 -26.54 -7.95
C GLU A 495 -3.33 -27.70 -7.29
N LYS A 496 -3.42 -27.79 -5.95
CA LYS A 496 -2.76 -28.84 -5.18
C LYS A 496 -3.11 -30.22 -5.77
N LYS A 497 -2.08 -31.06 -5.97
CA LYS A 497 -2.28 -32.50 -6.11
C LYS A 497 -2.32 -33.15 -4.74
#